data_AF-P46671-F1
#
_entry.id   AF-P46671-F1
#
_cell.length_a   1.000
_cell.length_b   1.000
_cell.length_c   1.000
_cell.angle_alpha   90.00
_cell.angle_beta   90.00
_cell.angle_gamma   90.00
#
_symmetry.space_group_name_H-M   'P 1'
#
loop_
_entity.id
_entity.type
_entity.pdbx_description
1 polymer ?
#
loop_
_entity_poly.entity_id
_entity_poly.type
_entity_poly.pdbx_seq_one_letter_code
_entity_poly.pdbx_strand_id
1 'polypeptide(L)'
;MNSGGSDSFDYLLQLTKALSAECRANRQETDRIELLLKRLAKQSGISYDNLSKNIIPDSWKDNASQKASPPTEAQKLISENFKLIYEIEKQEYFNTKAVALINNINEHFSYIKNFIDEQNAIRERNIATFSSEKLDERNKSLQQNYESLKTENEETKKKLHSIIKQFEKLLKEVDWDRISKDSRDYSRFKKQLEYLQDTYQVLK
;
A
#
# COMPACT_ATOMS: atom_id res chain seq x y z
N MET A 1 2.08 -9.74 11.41
CA MET A 1 0.99 -10.63 10.93
C MET A 1 0.41 -9.99 9.68
N ASN A 2 0.60 -10.61 8.52
CA ASN A 2 0.20 -10.07 7.21
C ASN A 2 -1.33 -10.14 7.05
N SER A 3 -2.03 -9.04 7.31
CA SER A 3 -3.49 -8.95 7.12
C SER A 3 -3.91 -8.62 5.69
N GLY A 4 -2.98 -8.24 4.80
CA GLY A 4 -3.30 -7.85 3.41
C GLY A 4 -3.89 -8.97 2.53
N GLY A 5 -3.81 -10.24 2.98
CA GLY A 5 -4.44 -11.37 2.27
C GLY A 5 -5.92 -11.56 2.56
N SER A 6 -6.45 -11.04 3.68
CA SER A 6 -7.87 -11.20 4.03
C SER A 6 -8.77 -10.36 3.13
N ASP A 7 -8.36 -9.11 2.88
CA ASP A 7 -9.17 -8.13 2.15
C ASP A 7 -9.43 -8.52 0.69
N SER A 8 -8.46 -9.15 0.02
CA SER A 8 -8.64 -9.53 -1.39
C SER A 8 -9.67 -10.65 -1.57
N PHE A 9 -9.69 -11.62 -0.65
CA PHE A 9 -10.69 -12.69 -0.65
C PHE A 9 -12.08 -12.18 -0.24
N ASP A 10 -12.15 -11.29 0.76
CA ASP A 10 -13.42 -10.67 1.15
C ASP A 10 -14.00 -9.81 0.02
N TYR A 11 -13.15 -9.07 -0.71
CA TYR A 11 -13.58 -8.31 -1.87
C TYR A 11 -14.08 -9.21 -3.02
N LEU A 12 -13.35 -10.28 -3.36
CA LEU A 12 -13.80 -11.28 -4.35
C LEU A 12 -15.13 -11.93 -3.95
N LEU A 13 -15.31 -12.20 -2.65
CA LEU A 13 -16.56 -12.75 -2.13
C LEU A 13 -17.72 -11.76 -2.27
N GLN A 14 -17.49 -10.47 -1.98
CA GLN A 14 -18.49 -9.42 -2.17
C GLN A 14 -18.88 -9.26 -3.64
N LEU A 15 -17.91 -9.26 -4.56
CA LEU A 15 -18.14 -9.17 -6.01
C LEU A 15 -18.96 -10.36 -6.53
N THR A 16 -18.66 -11.57 -6.05
CA THR A 16 -19.41 -12.79 -6.40
C THR A 16 -20.84 -12.75 -5.88
N LYS A 17 -21.05 -12.22 -4.66
CA LYS A 17 -22.40 -12.01 -4.09
C LYS A 17 -23.20 -10.99 -4.91
N ALA A 18 -22.59 -9.88 -5.31
CA ALA A 18 -23.22 -8.85 -6.14
C ALA A 18 -23.62 -9.41 -7.52
N LEU A 19 -22.70 -10.10 -8.20
CA LEU A 19 -22.99 -10.78 -9.47
C LEU A 19 -24.13 -11.80 -9.35
N SER A 20 -24.14 -12.60 -8.28
CA SER A 20 -25.21 -13.57 -8.04
C SER A 20 -26.56 -12.90 -7.81
N ALA A 21 -26.59 -11.75 -7.13
CA ALA A 21 -27.80 -10.97 -6.92
C ALA A 21 -28.32 -10.37 -8.25
N GLU A 22 -27.44 -9.80 -9.06
CA GLU A 22 -27.76 -9.28 -10.40
C GLU A 22 -28.29 -10.38 -11.32
N CYS A 23 -27.69 -11.59 -11.33
CA CYS A 23 -28.20 -12.71 -12.11
C CYS A 23 -29.63 -13.12 -11.71
N ARG A 24 -29.96 -13.06 -10.41
CA ARG A 24 -31.32 -13.33 -9.92
C ARG A 24 -32.31 -12.23 -10.33
N ALA A 25 -31.91 -10.97 -10.19
CA ALA A 25 -32.74 -9.83 -10.61
C ALA A 25 -33.04 -9.90 -12.12
N ASN A 26 -32.03 -10.19 -12.94
CA ASN A 26 -32.20 -10.34 -14.38
C ASN A 26 -33.17 -11.48 -14.76
N ARG A 27 -33.12 -12.60 -14.02
CA ARG A 27 -34.08 -13.70 -14.21
C ARG A 27 -35.51 -13.26 -13.85
N GLN A 28 -35.70 -12.53 -12.76
CA GLN A 28 -37.01 -12.01 -12.37
C GLN A 28 -37.58 -11.03 -13.40
N GLU A 29 -36.75 -10.16 -13.98
CA GLU A 29 -37.18 -9.27 -15.06
C GLU A 29 -37.53 -10.05 -16.33
N THR A 30 -36.76 -11.08 -16.66
CA THR A 30 -37.07 -11.98 -17.79
C THR A 30 -38.41 -12.69 -17.58
N ASP A 31 -38.65 -13.23 -16.38
CA ASP A 31 -39.91 -13.89 -16.02
C ASP A 31 -41.09 -12.90 -16.09
N ARG A 32 -40.87 -11.64 -15.70
CA ARG A 32 -41.88 -10.56 -15.79
C ARG A 32 -42.22 -10.23 -17.24
N ILE A 33 -41.22 -10.12 -18.12
CA ILE A 33 -41.41 -9.93 -19.55
C ILE A 33 -42.19 -11.11 -20.14
N GLU A 34 -41.84 -12.34 -19.76
CA GLU A 34 -42.56 -13.55 -20.20
C GLU A 34 -44.05 -13.51 -19.81
N LEU A 35 -44.34 -13.06 -18.59
CA LEU A 35 -45.70 -12.95 -18.07
C LEU A 35 -46.51 -11.85 -18.78
N LEU A 36 -45.86 -10.74 -19.14
CA LEU A 36 -46.46 -9.67 -19.96
C LEU A 36 -46.76 -10.18 -21.38
N LEU A 37 -45.85 -10.91 -22.00
CA LEU A 37 -46.07 -11.52 -23.32
C LEU A 37 -47.21 -12.55 -23.29
N LYS A 38 -47.30 -13.40 -22.26
CA LYS A 38 -48.45 -14.30 -22.04
C LYS A 38 -49.76 -13.55 -21.89
N ARG A 39 -49.77 -12.42 -21.19
CA ARG A 39 -50.96 -11.58 -21.02
C ARG A 39 -51.38 -10.93 -22.33
N LEU A 40 -50.43 -10.40 -23.10
CA LEU A 40 -50.66 -9.85 -24.44
C LEU A 40 -51.24 -10.92 -25.37
N ALA A 41 -50.68 -12.13 -25.37
CA ALA A 41 -51.19 -13.26 -26.15
C ALA A 41 -52.66 -13.58 -25.80
N LYS A 42 -52.97 -13.63 -24.50
CA LYS A 42 -54.35 -13.85 -24.03
C LYS A 42 -55.30 -12.74 -24.48
N GLN A 43 -54.86 -11.48 -24.44
CA GLN A 43 -55.68 -10.33 -24.86
C GLN A 43 -55.91 -10.30 -26.37
N SER A 44 -54.93 -10.75 -27.17
CA SER A 44 -55.07 -10.85 -28.63
C SER A 44 -55.78 -12.12 -29.10
N GLY A 45 -56.11 -13.05 -28.19
CA GLY A 45 -56.72 -14.33 -28.52
C GLY A 45 -55.75 -15.32 -29.19
N ILE A 46 -54.45 -15.11 -29.03
CA ILE A 46 -53.39 -15.92 -29.65
C ILE A 46 -52.69 -16.75 -28.55
N SER A 47 -52.39 -18.03 -28.82
CA SER A 47 -51.59 -18.84 -27.88
C SER A 47 -50.17 -18.29 -27.76
N TYR A 48 -49.61 -18.27 -26.55
CA TYR A 48 -48.25 -17.81 -26.29
C TYR A 48 -47.19 -18.56 -27.13
N ASP A 49 -47.39 -19.87 -27.35
CA ASP A 49 -46.49 -20.67 -28.20
C ASP A 49 -46.47 -20.24 -29.66
N ASN A 50 -47.55 -19.60 -30.14
CA ASN A 50 -47.62 -19.08 -31.50
C ASN A 50 -46.85 -17.75 -31.67
N LEU A 51 -46.54 -17.06 -30.56
CA LEU A 51 -45.66 -15.89 -30.57
C LEU A 51 -44.19 -16.28 -30.41
N SER A 52 -43.91 -17.35 -29.64
CA SER A 52 -42.53 -17.77 -29.35
C SER A 52 -41.93 -18.63 -30.47
N LYS A 53 -42.75 -19.39 -31.19
CA LYS A 53 -42.31 -20.11 -32.38
C LYS A 53 -42.55 -19.22 -33.60
N ASN A 54 -41.51 -19.02 -34.41
CA ASN A 54 -41.58 -18.43 -35.76
C ASN A 54 -42.41 -19.31 -36.73
N ILE A 55 -43.62 -19.71 -36.32
CA ILE A 55 -44.50 -20.59 -37.05
C ILE A 55 -45.62 -19.72 -37.58
N ILE A 56 -45.35 -19.23 -38.79
CA ILE A 56 -46.36 -18.88 -39.78
C ILE A 56 -47.52 -19.89 -39.67
N PRO A 57 -48.76 -19.45 -39.35
CA PRO A 57 -49.90 -20.34 -39.09
C PRO A 57 -50.10 -21.36 -40.21
N ASP A 58 -50.55 -22.58 -39.92
CA ASP A 58 -50.82 -23.58 -40.96
C ASP A 58 -51.93 -23.14 -41.95
N SER A 59 -52.78 -22.17 -41.58
CA SER A 59 -53.69 -21.49 -42.53
C SER A 59 -52.97 -20.67 -43.62
N TRP A 60 -51.65 -20.43 -43.46
CA TRP A 60 -50.78 -19.83 -44.47
C TRP A 60 -50.01 -20.89 -45.27
N LYS A 61 -49.98 -22.15 -44.84
CA LYS A 61 -49.39 -23.24 -45.64
C LYS A 61 -50.31 -23.71 -46.77
N ASP A 62 -51.63 -23.62 -46.57
CA ASP A 62 -52.60 -23.99 -47.62
C ASP A 62 -52.84 -22.89 -48.66
N ASN A 63 -52.16 -21.75 -48.53
CA ASN A 63 -52.26 -20.63 -49.48
C ASN A 63 -50.97 -20.40 -50.27
N ALA A 64 -50.27 -21.50 -50.64
CA ALA A 64 -49.20 -21.46 -51.65
C ALA A 64 -49.66 -20.90 -53.02
N SER A 65 -50.95 -20.60 -53.19
CA SER A 65 -51.53 -20.02 -54.41
C SER A 65 -51.94 -18.55 -54.30
N GLN A 66 -51.92 -17.94 -53.10
CA GLN A 66 -52.31 -16.53 -52.96
C GLN A 66 -51.06 -15.68 -52.80
N LYS A 67 -50.60 -15.12 -53.92
CA LYS A 67 -49.64 -14.02 -54.01
C LYS A 67 -49.88 -13.07 -52.85
N ALA A 68 -49.04 -13.19 -51.81
CA ALA A 68 -49.21 -12.47 -50.55
C ALA A 68 -49.41 -11.00 -50.90
N SER A 69 -50.60 -10.50 -50.60
CA SER A 69 -50.89 -9.09 -50.78
C SER A 69 -49.81 -8.33 -50.04
N PRO A 70 -49.11 -7.37 -50.66
CA PRO A 70 -48.09 -6.62 -49.96
C PRO A 70 -48.70 -6.06 -48.68
N PRO A 71 -47.98 -6.13 -47.54
CA PRO A 71 -48.52 -5.69 -46.27
C PRO A 71 -49.06 -4.28 -46.41
N THR A 72 -50.26 -4.06 -45.90
CA THR A 72 -50.91 -2.75 -45.93
C THR A 72 -49.96 -1.73 -45.32
N GLU A 73 -49.94 -0.50 -45.83
CA GLU A 73 -49.08 0.57 -45.33
C GLU A 73 -49.14 0.70 -43.80
N ALA A 74 -50.33 0.55 -43.22
CA ALA A 74 -50.54 0.49 -41.78
C ALA A 74 -49.75 -0.63 -41.07
N GLN A 75 -49.71 -1.85 -41.63
CA GLN A 75 -48.96 -2.97 -41.04
C GLN A 75 -47.44 -2.75 -41.13
N LYS A 76 -46.96 -2.18 -42.24
CA LYS A 76 -45.54 -1.79 -42.38
C LYS A 76 -45.18 -0.74 -41.34
N LEU A 77 -45.98 0.31 -41.20
CA LEU A 77 -45.80 1.37 -40.20
C LEU A 77 -45.83 0.82 -38.77
N ILE A 78 -46.75 -0.10 -38.45
CA ILE A 78 -46.80 -0.75 -37.13
C ILE A 78 -45.51 -1.54 -36.87
N SER A 79 -45.06 -2.35 -37.84
CA SER A 79 -43.82 -3.11 -37.70
C SER A 79 -42.58 -2.22 -37.56
N GLU A 80 -42.52 -1.12 -38.31
CA GLU A 80 -41.42 -0.14 -38.23
C GLU A 80 -41.43 0.56 -36.88
N ASN A 81 -42.59 0.98 -36.38
CA ASN A 81 -42.72 1.58 -35.06
C ASN A 81 -42.33 0.61 -33.94
N PHE A 82 -42.76 -0.66 -33.99
CA PHE A 82 -42.32 -1.65 -33.00
C PHE A 82 -40.82 -1.86 -33.01
N LYS A 83 -40.22 -1.93 -34.20
CA LYS A 83 -38.76 -2.04 -34.34
C LYS A 83 -38.05 -0.81 -33.78
N LEU A 84 -38.58 0.39 -34.03
CA LEU A 84 -38.02 1.63 -33.53
C LEU A 84 -38.10 1.71 -31.99
N ILE A 85 -39.25 1.38 -31.41
CA ILE A 85 -39.43 1.33 -29.95
C ILE A 85 -38.44 0.34 -29.33
N TYR A 86 -38.29 -0.85 -29.91
CA TYR A 86 -37.34 -1.84 -29.42
C TYR A 86 -35.88 -1.36 -29.46
N GLU A 87 -35.46 -0.68 -30.54
CA GLU A 87 -34.11 -0.10 -30.61
C GLU A 87 -33.93 1.05 -29.61
N ILE A 88 -34.96 1.86 -29.35
CA ILE A 88 -34.93 2.91 -28.32
C ILE A 88 -34.76 2.29 -26.93
N GLU A 89 -35.60 1.31 -26.56
CA GLU A 89 -35.51 0.63 -25.26
C GLU A 89 -34.15 -0.04 -25.05
N LYS A 90 -33.62 -0.67 -26.10
CA LYS A 90 -32.28 -1.26 -26.08
C LYS A 90 -31.20 -0.21 -25.87
N GLN A 91 -31.28 0.94 -26.54
CA GLN A 91 -30.32 2.03 -26.36
C GLN A 91 -30.40 2.61 -24.94
N GLU A 92 -31.60 2.78 -24.38
CA GLU A 92 -31.80 3.25 -23.00
C GLU A 92 -31.21 2.27 -21.98
N TYR A 93 -31.40 0.96 -22.19
CA TYR A 93 -30.78 -0.07 -21.35
C TYR A 93 -29.25 0.01 -21.38
N PHE A 94 -28.65 0.12 -22.57
CA PHE A 94 -27.20 0.26 -22.71
C PHE A 94 -26.67 1.54 -22.08
N ASN A 95 -27.36 2.67 -22.27
CA ASN A 95 -27.00 3.94 -21.64
C ASN A 95 -27.04 3.83 -20.12
N THR A 96 -28.08 3.21 -19.56
CA THR A 96 -28.20 2.99 -18.11
C THR A 96 -27.04 2.13 -17.58
N LYS A 97 -26.70 1.05 -18.27
CA LYS A 97 -25.56 0.19 -17.89
C LYS A 97 -24.22 0.90 -18.04
N ALA A 98 -24.04 1.72 -19.07
CA ALA A 98 -22.83 2.52 -19.26
C ALA A 98 -22.65 3.55 -18.14
N VAL A 99 -23.72 4.26 -17.75
CA VAL A 99 -23.69 5.20 -16.63
C VAL A 99 -23.37 4.50 -15.32
N ALA A 100 -23.98 3.34 -15.05
CA ALA A 100 -23.66 2.55 -13.86
C ALA A 100 -22.18 2.13 -13.81
N LEU A 101 -21.62 1.72 -14.96
CA LEU A 101 -20.21 1.36 -15.07
C LEU A 101 -19.29 2.57 -14.81
N ILE A 102 -19.61 3.73 -15.38
CA ILE A 102 -18.85 4.97 -15.15
C ILE A 102 -18.87 5.35 -13.66
N ASN A 103 -20.02 5.24 -13.01
CA ASN A 103 -20.14 5.50 -11.58
C ASN A 103 -19.28 4.55 -10.74
N ASN A 104 -19.30 3.25 -11.04
CA ASN A 104 -18.43 2.27 -10.36
C ASN A 104 -16.94 2.57 -10.57
N ILE A 105 -16.54 2.97 -11.78
CA ILE A 105 -15.15 3.36 -12.07
C ILE A 105 -14.75 4.60 -11.24
N ASN A 106 -15.61 5.60 -11.15
CA ASN A 106 -15.36 6.81 -10.35
C ASN A 106 -15.27 6.50 -8.84
N GLU A 107 -16.08 5.56 -8.36
CA GLU A 107 -16.00 5.08 -6.98
C GLU A 107 -14.67 4.38 -6.72
N HIS A 108 -14.23 3.50 -7.63
CA HIS A 108 -12.92 2.87 -7.55
C HIS A 108 -11.76 3.87 -7.57
N PHE A 109 -11.82 4.91 -8.41
CA PHE A 109 -10.81 5.98 -8.37
C PHE A 109 -10.80 6.73 -7.03
N SER A 110 -11.96 6.93 -6.42
CA SER A 110 -12.07 7.54 -5.09
C SER A 110 -11.44 6.65 -4.00
N TYR A 111 -11.69 5.33 -4.04
CA TYR A 111 -11.04 4.39 -3.14
C TYR A 111 -9.51 4.34 -3.31
N ILE A 112 -9.02 4.32 -4.55
CA ILE A 112 -7.58 4.35 -4.83
C ILE A 112 -6.94 5.62 -4.29
N LYS A 113 -7.59 6.78 -4.50
CA LYS A 113 -7.11 8.05 -3.98
C LYS A 113 -7.04 8.06 -2.46
N ASN A 114 -8.12 7.65 -1.78
CA ASN A 114 -8.15 7.57 -0.32
C ASN A 114 -7.07 6.62 0.21
N PHE A 115 -6.87 5.48 -0.45
CA PHE A 115 -5.80 4.55 -0.09
C PHE A 115 -4.40 5.17 -0.23
N ILE A 116 -4.14 5.92 -1.31
CA ILE A 116 -2.85 6.62 -1.49
C ILE A 116 -2.65 7.67 -0.40
N ASP A 117 -3.68 8.44 -0.07
CA ASP A 117 -3.63 9.48 0.97
C ASP A 117 -3.36 8.85 2.36
N GLU A 118 -4.02 7.73 2.68
CA GLU A 118 -3.78 6.96 3.90
C GLU A 118 -2.35 6.40 3.96
N GLN A 119 -1.86 5.80 2.87
CA GLN A 119 -0.48 5.27 2.81
C GLN A 119 0.57 6.37 2.98
N ASN A 120 0.34 7.55 2.38
CA ASN A 120 1.24 8.70 2.56
C ASN A 120 1.25 9.17 4.01
N ALA A 121 0.09 9.31 4.66
CA ALA A 121 0.00 9.69 6.07
C ALA A 121 0.68 8.68 7.01
N ILE A 122 0.49 7.38 6.75
CA ILE A 122 1.16 6.31 7.51
C ILE A 122 2.69 6.39 7.30
N ARG A 123 3.15 6.59 6.07
CA ARG A 123 4.58 6.69 5.76
C ARG A 123 5.23 7.88 6.46
N GLU A 124 4.61 9.05 6.43
CA GLU A 124 5.11 10.24 7.13
C GLU A 124 5.21 10.01 8.64
N ARG A 125 4.18 9.39 9.23
CA ARG A 125 4.19 9.02 10.66
C ARG A 125 5.31 8.04 10.99
N ASN A 126 5.50 7.02 10.15
CA ASN A 126 6.56 6.03 10.34
C ASN A 126 7.95 6.65 10.23
N ILE A 127 8.17 7.57 9.28
CA ILE A 127 9.45 8.29 9.12
C ILE A 127 9.72 9.16 10.35
N ALA A 128 8.72 9.90 10.83
CA ALA A 128 8.87 10.76 12.01
C ALA A 128 9.18 9.93 13.27
N THR A 129 8.45 8.83 13.47
CA THR A 129 8.65 7.92 14.60
C THR A 129 10.03 7.26 14.54
N PHE A 130 10.41 6.72 13.37
CA PHE A 130 11.72 6.11 13.16
C PHE A 130 12.86 7.11 13.41
N SER A 131 12.73 8.33 12.87
CA SER A 131 13.76 9.37 13.02
C SER A 131 13.90 9.79 14.48
N SER A 132 12.79 10.03 15.19
CA SER A 132 12.84 10.41 16.61
C SER A 132 13.45 9.30 17.44
N GLU A 133 12.91 8.08 17.38
CA GLU A 133 13.36 6.98 18.24
C GLU A 133 14.82 6.61 18.00
N LYS A 134 15.24 6.48 16.73
CA LYS A 134 16.61 6.08 16.42
C LYS A 134 17.63 7.19 16.66
N LEU A 135 17.29 8.45 16.36
CA LEU A 135 18.19 9.56 16.66
C LEU A 135 18.30 9.78 18.17
N ASP A 136 17.19 9.70 18.91
CA ASP A 136 17.20 9.85 20.37
C ASP A 136 17.99 8.73 21.04
N GLU A 137 17.84 7.48 20.58
CA GLU A 137 18.63 6.33 21.07
C GLU A 137 20.13 6.54 20.81
N ARG A 138 20.50 6.97 19.59
CA ARG A 138 21.90 7.24 19.23
C ARG A 138 22.47 8.42 20.01
N ASN A 139 21.70 9.48 20.21
CA ASN A 139 22.13 10.65 20.95
C ASN A 139 22.34 10.32 22.43
N LYS A 140 21.43 9.53 23.04
CA LYS A 140 21.61 9.02 24.40
C LYS A 140 22.87 8.17 24.54
N SER A 141 23.11 7.26 23.60
CA SER A 141 24.32 6.43 23.60
C SER A 141 25.59 7.26 23.44
N LEU A 142 25.59 8.26 22.55
CA LEU A 142 26.72 9.17 22.37
C LEU A 142 27.00 9.98 23.64
N GLN A 143 25.96 10.51 24.29
CA GLN A 143 26.10 11.25 25.55
C GLN A 143 26.69 10.37 26.66
N GLN A 144 26.21 9.13 26.79
CA GLN A 144 26.75 8.17 27.76
C GLN A 144 28.24 7.87 27.50
N ASN A 145 28.61 7.63 26.24
CA ASN A 145 30.00 7.39 25.86
C ASN A 145 30.88 8.61 26.14
N TYR A 146 30.38 9.82 25.87
CA TYR A 146 31.08 11.06 26.18
C TYR A 146 31.35 11.22 27.68
N GLU A 147 30.33 11.03 28.53
CA GLU A 147 30.50 11.12 29.98
C GLU A 147 31.45 10.03 30.51
N SER A 148 31.36 8.82 29.98
CA SER A 148 32.30 7.74 30.32
C SER A 148 33.75 8.09 29.95
N LEU A 149 33.97 8.63 28.75
CA LEU A 149 35.31 9.00 28.31
C LEU A 149 35.86 10.18 29.13
N LYS A 150 35.00 11.14 29.47
CA LYS A 150 35.36 12.28 30.32
C LYS A 150 35.79 11.84 31.71
N THR A 151 35.01 10.96 32.35
CA THR A 151 35.32 10.42 33.68
C THR A 151 36.61 9.59 33.67
N GLU A 152 36.80 8.73 32.66
CA GLU A 152 38.04 7.94 32.52
C GLU A 152 39.27 8.82 32.28
N ASN A 153 39.13 9.90 31.51
CA ASN A 153 40.21 10.87 31.30
C ASN A 153 40.57 11.60 32.60
N GLU A 154 39.57 12.02 33.39
CA GLU A 154 39.81 12.63 34.70
C GLU A 154 40.50 11.67 35.68
N GLU A 155 40.09 10.40 35.71
CA GLU A 155 40.76 9.37 36.50
C GLU A 155 42.20 9.14 36.06
N THR A 156 42.43 9.08 34.74
CA THR A 156 43.76 8.89 34.16
C THR A 156 44.67 10.06 34.54
N LYS A 157 44.18 11.30 34.47
CA LYS A 157 44.92 12.49 34.93
C LYS A 157 45.26 12.42 36.42
N LYS A 158 44.33 11.99 37.27
CA LYS A 158 44.57 11.81 38.71
C LYS A 158 45.64 10.74 38.97
N LYS A 159 45.56 9.60 38.28
CA LYS A 159 46.54 8.50 38.38
C LYS A 159 47.94 8.96 37.93
N LEU A 160 48.02 9.63 36.77
CA LEU A 160 49.29 10.21 36.27
C LEU A 160 49.89 11.19 37.27
N HIS A 161 49.08 12.10 37.83
CA HIS A 161 49.56 13.06 38.83
C HIS A 161 50.06 12.37 40.11
N SER A 162 49.40 11.28 40.55
CA SER A 162 49.87 10.48 41.67
C SER A 162 51.20 9.79 41.38
N ILE A 163 51.39 9.26 40.17
CA ILE A 163 52.65 8.63 39.74
C ILE A 163 53.77 9.67 39.72
N ILE A 164 53.52 10.85 39.17
CA ILE A 164 54.51 11.94 39.14
C ILE A 164 54.93 12.33 40.56
N LYS A 165 53.96 12.51 41.48
CA LYS A 165 54.26 12.81 42.89
C LYS A 165 55.08 11.73 43.59
N GLN A 166 54.77 10.46 43.33
CA GLN A 166 55.55 9.35 43.88
C GLN A 166 56.96 9.32 43.31
N PHE A 167 57.11 9.59 42.00
CA PHE A 167 58.41 9.67 41.35
C PHE A 167 59.26 10.82 41.92
N GLU A 168 58.68 12.02 42.08
CA GLU A 168 59.34 13.16 42.71
C GLU A 168 59.80 12.85 44.15
N LYS A 169 58.99 12.13 44.91
CA LYS A 169 59.35 11.71 46.27
C LYS A 169 60.55 10.75 46.25
N LEU A 170 60.51 9.73 45.39
CA LEU A 170 61.61 8.77 45.23
C LEU A 170 62.90 9.46 44.81
N LEU A 171 62.85 10.41 43.87
CA LEU A 171 64.04 11.16 43.44
C LEU A 171 64.66 12.02 44.56
N LYS A 172 63.85 12.50 45.51
CA LYS A 172 64.33 13.25 46.68
C LYS A 172 64.95 12.35 47.75
N GLU A 173 64.54 11.09 47.83
CA GLU A 173 65.11 10.12 48.77
C GLU A 173 66.45 9.54 48.30
N VAL A 174 66.77 9.67 47.01
CA VAL A 174 68.04 9.24 46.43
C VAL A 174 69.14 10.26 46.73
N ASP A 175 70.18 9.80 47.43
CA ASP A 175 71.43 10.56 47.63
C ASP A 175 72.32 10.45 46.38
N TRP A 176 72.14 11.38 45.45
CA TRP A 176 72.83 11.40 44.16
C TRP A 176 74.35 11.54 44.28
N ASP A 177 74.86 12.10 45.39
CA ASP A 177 76.29 12.31 45.60
C ASP A 177 77.02 11.01 45.95
N ARG A 178 76.30 10.00 46.47
CA ARG A 178 76.85 8.66 46.73
C ARG A 178 76.90 7.76 45.51
N ILE A 179 76.20 8.12 44.43
CA ILE A 179 76.11 7.29 43.23
C ILE A 179 77.32 7.58 42.35
N SER A 180 78.10 6.54 42.04
CA SER A 180 79.22 6.66 41.09
C SER A 180 78.68 7.10 39.73
N LYS A 181 79.09 8.29 39.30
CA LYS A 181 78.70 8.89 38.01
C LYS A 181 79.24 8.08 36.82
N ASP A 182 80.29 7.28 37.05
CA ASP A 182 80.88 6.38 36.06
C ASP A 182 80.14 5.03 35.96
N SER A 183 79.16 4.78 36.83
CA SER A 183 78.36 3.56 36.76
C SER A 183 77.49 3.53 35.50
N ARG A 184 77.39 2.35 34.89
CA ARG A 184 76.54 2.09 33.73
C ARG A 184 75.08 2.44 34.01
N ASP A 185 74.62 2.20 35.24
CA ASP A 185 73.24 2.44 35.65
C ASP A 185 72.92 3.95 35.74
N TYR A 186 73.84 4.76 36.27
CA TYR A 186 73.68 6.21 36.28
C TYR A 186 73.60 6.79 34.86
N SER A 187 74.50 6.36 33.98
CA SER A 187 74.48 6.77 32.57
C SER A 187 73.18 6.36 31.85
N ARG A 188 72.64 5.17 32.16
CA ARG A 188 71.37 4.70 31.61
C ARG A 188 70.19 5.52 32.13
N PHE A 189 70.14 5.79 33.44
CA PHE A 189 69.12 6.61 34.06
C PHE A 189 69.13 8.03 33.49
N LYS A 190 70.31 8.65 33.36
CA LYS A 190 70.46 9.97 32.75
C LYS A 190 69.92 10.02 31.32
N LYS A 191 70.28 9.05 30.48
CA LYS A 191 69.75 8.94 29.11
C LYS A 191 68.23 8.78 29.08
N GLN A 192 67.66 8.01 30.02
CA GLN A 192 66.21 7.86 30.13
C GLN A 192 65.54 9.18 30.54
N LEU A 193 66.18 9.96 31.43
CA LEU A 193 65.67 11.26 31.85
C LEU A 193 65.77 12.31 30.74
N GLU A 194 66.89 12.34 30.00
CA GLU A 194 67.06 13.16 28.79
C GLU A 194 66.00 12.79 27.73
N TYR A 195 65.77 11.48 27.48
CA TYR A 195 64.71 11.04 26.57
C TYR A 195 63.30 11.49 27.01
N LEU A 196 62.98 11.40 28.30
CA LEU A 196 61.71 11.87 28.83
C LEU A 196 61.57 13.40 28.68
N GLN A 197 62.65 14.14 28.93
CA GLN A 197 62.68 15.59 28.75
C GLN A 197 62.43 16.00 27.29
N ASP A 198 63.08 15.32 26.33
CA ASP A 198 62.92 15.58 24.90
C ASP A 198 61.54 15.17 24.39
N THR A 199 61.04 14.00 24.80
CA THR A 199 59.76 13.44 24.32
C THR A 199 58.56 14.24 24.83
N TYR A 200 58.58 14.65 26.10
CA TYR A 200 57.46 15.35 26.73
C TYR A 200 57.65 16.86 26.81
N GLN A 201 58.74 17.41 26.25
CA GLN A 201 59.06 18.85 26.23
C GLN A 201 58.94 19.52 27.62
N VAL A 202 59.31 18.82 28.69
CA VAL A 202 58.99 19.23 30.07
C VAL A 202 59.78 20.46 30.52
N LEU A 203 60.83 20.87 29.82
CA LEU A 203 61.64 22.04 30.16
C LEU A 203 62.14 22.78 28.91
N LYS A 204 61.29 23.65 28.37
CA LYS A 204 61.62 24.94 27.73
C LYS A 204 60.49 25.92 28.01
#